data_AF-A0A2Z6ZQ64-F1
#
_entry.id   AF-A0A2Z6ZQ64-F1
#
_cell.length_a   1.000
_cell.length_b   1.000
_cell.length_c   1.000
_cell.angle_alpha   90.00
_cell.angle_beta   90.00
_cell.angle_gamma   90.00
#
_symmetry.space_group_name_H-M   'P 1'
#
loop_
_entity.id
_entity.type
_entity.pdbx_description
1 polymer ?
#
loop_
_entity_poly.entity_id
_entity_poly.type
_entity_poly.pdbx_seq_one_letter_code
_entity_poly.pdbx_strand_id
1 'polypeptide(L)' 'MSSIKNPLAAILDSNKFTGLNYQDWLRNLNIVLASEKLLYTLDKSPPKEAPDRYQP' A
#
# COMPACT_ATOMS: atom_id res chain seq x y z
N MET A 1 24.46 -6.84 1.11
CA MET A 1 23.18 -7.55 0.85
C MET A 1 22.35 -6.67 -0.05
N SER A 2 22.28 -6.98 -1.35
CA SER A 2 21.35 -6.26 -2.23
C SER A 2 19.96 -6.76 -1.88
N SER A 3 19.24 -6.00 -1.06
CA SER A 3 17.80 -6.20 -0.93
C SER A 3 17.27 -6.03 -2.35
N ILE A 4 16.82 -7.11 -2.98
CA ILE A 4 16.18 -7.06 -4.29
C ILE A 4 14.90 -6.26 -4.05
N LYS A 5 15.02 -4.93 -4.16
CA LYS A 5 13.89 -4.04 -4.23
C LYS A 5 13.05 -4.58 -5.37
N ASN A 6 11.76 -4.80 -5.12
CA ASN A 6 10.83 -5.21 -6.15
C ASN A 6 11.12 -4.40 -7.41
N PRO A 7 11.44 -5.01 -8.57
CA PRO A 7 11.78 -4.26 -9.76
C PRO A 7 10.66 -3.29 -10.18
N LEU A 8 9.42 -3.58 -9.78
CA LEU A 8 8.28 -2.67 -9.95
C LEU A 8 8.36 -1.44 -9.06
N ALA A 9 9.03 -1.47 -7.90
CA ALA A 9 9.16 -0.32 -7.02
C ALA A 9 9.89 0.86 -7.69
N ALA A 10 10.75 0.60 -8.68
CA ALA A 10 11.39 1.65 -9.48
C ALA A 10 10.38 2.54 -10.24
N ILE A 11 9.15 2.05 -10.48
CA ILE A 11 8.08 2.84 -11.10
C ILE A 11 7.64 4.01 -10.22
N LEU A 12 7.70 3.86 -8.88
CA LEU A 12 7.35 4.90 -7.93
C LEU A 12 8.44 5.98 -7.86
N ASP A 13 9.71 5.57 -8.00
CA ASP A 13 10.83 6.50 -8.09
C ASP A 13 10.81 7.30 -9.41
N SER A 14 10.35 6.67 -10.50
CA SER A 14 10.23 7.30 -11.82
C SER A 14 8.98 8.17 -11.94
N ASN A 15 7.88 7.80 -11.27
CA ASN A 15 6.61 8.51 -11.27
C ASN A 15 6.27 9.01 -9.86
N LYS A 16 7.16 9.82 -9.30
CA LYS A 16 6.95 10.42 -7.97
C LYS A 16 5.64 11.19 -7.92
N PHE A 17 5.04 11.21 -6.75
CA PHE A 17 3.83 11.99 -6.53
C PHE A 17 4.12 13.49 -6.67
N THR A 18 3.43 14.15 -7.60
CA THR A 18 3.55 15.59 -7.88
C THR A 18 2.26 16.36 -7.57
N GLY A 19 1.30 15.73 -6.91
CA GLY A 19 -0.04 16.28 -6.67
C GLY A 19 -0.96 16.13 -7.87
N LEU A 20 -0.52 16.59 -9.05
CA LEU A 20 -1.30 16.54 -10.30
C LEU A 20 -1.52 15.12 -10.84
N ASN A 21 -0.63 14.18 -10.50
CA ASN A 21 -0.63 12.81 -11.00
C ASN A 21 -1.19 11.79 -9.99
N TYR A 22 -2.07 12.22 -9.07
CA TYR A 22 -2.57 11.37 -7.99
C TYR A 22 -3.11 10.01 -8.49
N GLN A 23 -3.90 10.02 -9.56
CA GLN A 23 -4.49 8.79 -10.11
C GLN A 23 -3.43 7.83 -10.66
N ASP A 24 -2.45 8.36 -11.41
CA ASP A 24 -1.35 7.55 -11.96
C ASP A 24 -0.45 7.01 -10.84
N TRP A 25 -0.13 7.87 -9.87
CA TRP A 25 0.65 7.49 -8.70
C TRP A 25 -0.06 6.40 -7.87
N LEU A 26 -1.36 6.55 -7.62
CA LEU A 26 -2.15 5.57 -6.87
C LEU A 26 -2.24 4.24 -7.62
N ARG A 27 -2.38 4.27 -8.95
CA ARG A 27 -2.35 3.06 -9.79
C ARG A 27 -0.99 2.36 -9.71
N ASN A 28 0.09 3.12 -9.80
CA ASN A 28 1.45 2.61 -9.68
C ASN A 28 1.70 2.00 -8.29
N LEU A 29 1.20 2.65 -7.23
CA LEU A 29 1.26 2.14 -5.86
C LEU A 29 0.50 0.82 -5.70
N ASN A 30 -0.72 0.74 -6.25
CA ASN A 30 -1.52 -0.50 -6.24
C ASN A 30 -0.79 -1.66 -6.92
N ILE A 31 -0.10 -1.43 -8.03
CA ILE A 31 0.67 -2.47 -8.75
C ILE A 31 1.80 -3.01 -7.87
N VAL A 32 2.57 -2.13 -7.22
CA VAL A 32 3.67 -2.53 -6.33
C VAL A 32 3.13 -3.31 -5.13
N LEU A 33 2.08 -2.82 -4.48
CA LEU A 33 1.47 -3.49 -3.34
C LEU A 33 0.84 -4.84 -3.71
N ALA A 34 0.21 -4.95 -4.89
CA ALA A 34 -0.32 -6.22 -5.39
C ALA A 34 0.80 -7.26 -5.61
N SER A 35 1.90 -6.83 -6.21
CA SER A 35 3.08 -7.67 -6.43
C SER A 35 3.70 -8.18 -5.13
N GLU A 36 3.63 -7.40 -4.06
CA GLU A 36 4.14 -7.77 -2.73
C GLU A 36 3.08 -8.45 -1.85
N LYS A 37 1.86 -8.68 -2.37
CA LYS A 37 0.71 -9.18 -1.61
C LYS A 37 0.34 -8.29 -0.40
N LEU A 38 0.61 -7.00 -0.50
CA LEU A 38 0.39 -5.97 0.52
C LEU A 38 -0.84 -5.09 0.25
N LEU A 39 -1.72 -5.45 -0.69
CA LEU A 39 -2.93 -4.66 -0.98
C LEU A 39 -3.82 -4.42 0.26
N TYR A 40 -3.80 -5.36 1.23
CA TYR A 40 -4.52 -5.23 2.49
C TYR A 40 -4.11 -3.99 3.31
N THR A 41 -2.95 -3.40 3.05
CA THR A 41 -2.49 -2.18 3.72
C THR A 41 -3.28 -0.93 3.31
N LEU A 42 -3.88 -0.96 2.11
CA LEU A 42 -4.78 0.09 1.63
C LEU A 42 -6.21 -0.12 2.14
N ASP A 43 -6.58 -1.38 2.33
CA ASP A 43 -7.90 -1.81 2.76
C ASP A 43 -8.06 -1.69 4.28
N LYS A 44 -7.69 -0.52 4.84
CA LYS A 44 -7.85 -0.16 6.25
C LYS A 44 -9.33 -0.08 6.62
N SER A 45 -10.02 -1.22 6.61
CA SER A 45 -11.01 -1.43 7.65
C SER A 45 -10.22 -1.47 8.97
N PRO A 46 -10.60 -0.67 9.98
CA PRO A 46 -9.95 -0.75 11.28
C PRO A 46 -9.96 -2.22 11.73
N PRO A 47 -8.93 -2.71 12.46
CA PRO A 47 -9.03 -4.03 13.08
C PRO A 47 -10.36 -4.05 13.81
N LYS A 48 -11.25 -5.02 13.51
CA LYS A 48 -12.49 -5.19 14.27
C LYS A 48 -12.07 -5.16 15.73
N GLU A 49 -12.48 -4.11 16.45
CA GLU A 49 -12.26 -4.02 17.88
C GLU A 49 -12.71 -5.36 18.44
N ALA A 50 -11.79 -6.07 19.11
CA ALA A 50 -12.17 -7.29 19.82
C ALA A 50 -13.37 -6.90 20.68
N PRO A 51 -14.47 -7.69 20.70
CA PRO A 51 -15.64 -7.32 21.47
C PRO A 51 -15.18 -7.05 22.89
N ASP A 52 -15.33 -5.80 23.32
CA ASP A 52 -14.91 -5.36 24.63
C ASP A 52 -15.53 -6.32 25.62
N ARG A 53 -14.69 -7.15 26.24
CA ARG A 53 -15.11 -8.30 27.03
C ARG A 53 -15.53 -7.82 28.41
N TYR A 54 -16.29 -6.72 28.48
CA TYR A 54 -16.83 -6.10 29.65
C TYR A 54 -18.08 -5.30 29.25
N GLN A 55 -19.20 -6.01 29.07
CA GLN A 55 -20.51 -5.40 29.34
C GLN A 55 -20.98 -5.97 30.69
N PRO A 56 -21.43 -5.11 31.63
CA PRO A 56 -21.66 -5.42 33.04
C PRO A 56 -22.77 -6.45 33.30
#